data_AF-A0A1D8GLN4-F1
#
_entry.id   AF-A0A1D8GLN4-F1
#
_cell.length_a   1.000
_cell.length_b   1.000
_cell.length_c   1.000
_cell.angle_alpha   90.00
_cell.angle_beta   90.00
_cell.angle_gamma   90.00
#
_symmetry.space_group_name_H-M   'P 1'
#
loop_
_entity.id
_entity.type
_entity.pdbx_description
1 polymer ?
#
loop_
_entity_poly.entity_id
_entity_poly.type
_entity_poly.pdbx_seq_one_letter_code
_entity_poly.pdbx_strand_id
1 'polypeptide(L)' 'MRDLEKLIDEVNGSMSMEGMPLTQTDKDRIRRCAGNDKLVEETIAELIKKHTAVRGYNHERQL' A
#
# COMPACT_ATOMS: atom_id res chain seq x y z
N MET A 1 -3.54 21.13 2.68
CA MET A 1 -2.33 20.41 3.17
C MET A 1 -2.46 19.98 4.63
N ARG A 2 -2.87 20.84 5.57
CA ARG A 2 -3.10 20.43 6.98
C ARG A 2 -4.09 19.27 7.13
N ASP A 3 -5.15 19.24 6.34
CA ASP A 3 -6.16 18.18 6.41
C ASP A 3 -5.65 16.83 5.90
N LEU A 4 -4.69 16.84 4.97
CA LEU A 4 -4.09 15.62 4.43
C LEU A 4 -3.13 14.97 5.43
N GLU A 5 -2.27 15.75 6.08
CA GLU A 5 -1.37 15.20 7.10
C GLU A 5 -2.16 14.70 8.31
N LYS A 6 -3.24 15.40 8.69
CA LYS A 6 -4.16 14.93 9.74
C LYS A 6 -4.80 13.58 9.37
N LEU A 7 -5.28 13.43 8.14
CA LEU A 7 -5.81 12.15 7.65
C LEU A 7 -4.74 11.04 7.73
N ILE A 8 -3.51 11.33 7.30
CA ILE A 8 -2.40 10.36 7.37
C ILE A 8 -2.10 9.96 8.82
N ASP A 9 -2.12 10.92 9.75
CA ASP A 9 -1.88 10.67 11.17
C ASP A 9 -3.00 9.84 11.81
N GLU A 10 -4.27 10.10 11.44
CA GLU A 10 -5.43 9.31 11.90
C GLU A 10 -5.35 7.87 11.42
N VAL A 11 -5.07 7.67 10.12
CA VAL A 11 -4.89 6.32 9.55
C VAL A 11 -3.69 5.63 10.21
N ASN A 12 -2.57 6.32 10.38
CA ASN A 12 -1.39 5.76 11.04
C ASN A 12 -1.68 5.40 12.50
N GLY A 13 -2.45 6.22 13.21
CA GLY A 13 -2.88 5.95 14.59
C GLY A 13 -3.67 4.65 14.68
N SER A 14 -4.70 4.49 13.83
CA SER A 14 -5.51 3.27 13.76
C SER A 14 -4.66 2.03 13.45
N MET A 15 -3.82 2.12 12.42
CA MET A 15 -2.93 1.03 12.01
C MET A 15 -1.88 0.68 13.09
N SER A 16 -1.39 1.67 13.83
CA SER A 16 -0.45 1.46 14.94
C SER A 16 -1.10 0.77 16.14
N MET A 17 -2.40 1.02 16.40
CA MET A 17 -3.14 0.30 17.45
C MET A 17 -3.22 -1.21 17.17
N GLU A 18 -3.26 -1.58 15.89
CA GLU A 18 -3.22 -2.98 15.42
C GLU A 18 -1.79 -3.55 15.30
N GLY A 19 -0.77 -2.82 15.77
CA GLY A 19 0.63 -3.24 15.68
C GLY A 19 1.23 -3.17 14.26
N MET A 20 0.58 -2.46 13.34
CA MET A 20 0.98 -2.34 11.93
C MET A 20 1.14 -0.87 11.50
N PRO A 21 2.03 -0.08 12.11
CA PRO A 21 2.19 1.34 11.77
C PRO A 21 2.50 1.54 10.29
N LEU A 22 2.03 2.66 9.70
CA LEU A 22 2.30 2.97 8.31
C LEU A 22 3.79 3.23 8.09
N THR A 23 4.36 2.62 7.06
CA THR A 23 5.71 2.96 6.62
C THR A 23 5.73 4.34 5.96
N GLN A 24 6.92 4.93 5.83
CA GLN A 24 7.05 6.20 5.10
C GLN A 24 6.54 6.07 3.65
N THR A 25 6.80 4.93 3.01
CA THR A 25 6.31 4.66 1.65
C THR A 25 4.78 4.63 1.58
N ASP A 26 4.11 4.10 2.60
CA ASP A 26 2.64 4.10 2.64
C ASP A 26 2.09 5.52 2.81
N LYS A 27 2.72 6.33 3.66
CA LYS A 27 2.37 7.75 3.81
C LYS A 27 2.56 8.52 2.50
N ASP A 28 3.65 8.27 1.79
CA ASP A 28 3.94 8.92 0.50
C ASP A 28 2.94 8.50 -0.59
N ARG A 29 2.49 7.23 -0.59
CA ARG A 29 1.40 6.78 -1.47
C ARG A 29 0.08 7.49 -1.17
N ILE A 30 -0.28 7.66 0.10
CA ILE A 30 -1.48 8.40 0.48
C ILE A 30 -1.39 9.85 -0.02
N ARG A 31 -0.23 10.51 0.13
CA ARG A 31 -0.01 11.87 -0.40
C ARG A 31 -0.14 11.94 -1.92
N ARG A 32 0.40 10.94 -2.64
CA ARG A 32 0.29 10.86 -4.10
C ARG A 32 -1.16 10.72 -4.56
N CYS A 33 -1.95 9.92 -3.84
CA CYS A 33 -3.30 9.55 -4.27
C CYS A 33 -4.39 10.52 -3.80
N ALA A 34 -4.14 11.34 -2.79
CA ALA A 34 -5.14 12.19 -2.17
C ALA A 34 -5.85 13.10 -3.18
N GLY A 35 -7.17 12.89 -3.33
CA GLY A 35 -8.01 13.67 -4.24
C GLY A 35 -7.85 13.34 -5.73
N ASN A 36 -7.21 12.21 -6.08
CA ASN A 36 -7.02 11.80 -7.47
C ASN A 36 -7.32 10.31 -7.66
N ASP A 37 -8.55 10.00 -8.06
CA ASP A 37 -9.05 8.64 -8.25
C ASP A 37 -8.25 7.84 -9.28
N LYS A 38 -7.75 8.50 -10.33
CA LYS A 38 -6.89 7.83 -11.32
C LYS A 38 -5.59 7.33 -10.69
N LEU A 39 -4.96 8.14 -9.85
CA LEU A 39 -3.74 7.74 -9.14
C LEU A 39 -4.00 6.66 -8.09
N VAL A 40 -5.21 6.62 -7.50
CA VAL A 40 -5.65 5.54 -6.62
C VAL A 40 -5.67 4.22 -7.39
N GLU A 41 -6.37 4.16 -8.52
CA GLU A 41 -6.48 2.94 -9.33
C GLU A 41 -5.12 2.45 -9.85
N GLU A 42 -4.27 3.36 -10.32
CA GLU A 42 -2.90 3.04 -10.73
C GLU A 42 -2.09 2.44 -9.58
N THR A 43 -2.16 3.05 -8.38
CA THR A 43 -1.42 2.57 -7.21
C THR A 43 -1.90 1.19 -6.76
N ILE A 44 -3.22 0.95 -6.81
CA ILE A 44 -3.80 -0.37 -6.51
C ILE A 44 -3.27 -1.41 -7.50
N ALA A 45 -3.30 -1.13 -8.80
CA ALA A 45 -2.78 -2.03 -9.83
C ALA A 45 -1.28 -2.35 -9.63
N GLU A 46 -0.47 -1.35 -9.29
CA GLU A 46 0.95 -1.52 -8.99
C GLU A 46 1.18 -2.39 -7.75
N LEU A 47 0.41 -2.17 -6.68
CA LEU A 47 0.47 -2.98 -5.46
C LEU A 47 0.08 -4.42 -5.73
N ILE A 48 -1.02 -4.64 -6.47
CA ILE A 48 -1.45 -5.97 -6.89
C ILE A 48 -0.32 -6.63 -7.68
N LYS A 49 0.25 -5.96 -8.68
CA LYS A 49 1.36 -6.51 -9.48
C LYS A 49 2.58 -6.86 -8.63
N LYS A 50 2.95 -6.01 -7.67
CA LYS A 50 4.12 -6.23 -6.78
C LYS A 50 3.94 -7.44 -5.87
N HIS A 51 2.72 -7.65 -5.37
CA HIS A 51 2.42 -8.66 -4.36
C HIS A 51 1.76 -9.92 -4.93
N THR A 52 1.38 -9.91 -6.20
CA THR A 52 1.01 -11.11 -6.94
C THR A 52 2.29 -11.88 -7.22
N ALA A 53 2.51 -12.96 -6.47
CA ALA A 53 3.51 -13.95 -6.87
C ALA A 53 3.14 -14.44 -8.27
N VAL A 54 4.03 -14.25 -9.24
CA VAL A 54 3.96 -15.04 -10.47
C VAL A 54 4.03 -16.48 -9.98
N ARG A 55 2.92 -17.23 -10.08
CA ARG A 55 2.94 -18.69 -9.93
C ARG A 55 3.82 -19.23 -11.06
N GLY A 56 5.14 -19.13 -10.88
CA GLY A 56 6.07 -19.99 -11.56
C GLY A 56 5.78 -21.38 -11.01
N TYR A 57 5.24 -22.24 -11.85
CA TYR A 57 5.17 -23.67 -11.60
C TYR A 57 6.61 -24.22 -11.46
N ASN A 58 7.23 -24.04 -10.30
CA ASN A 58 8.33 -24.89 -9.87
C ASN A 58 7.70 -26.11 -9.23
N HIS A 59 7.14 -27.00 -10.07
CA HIS A 59 7.10 -28.41 -9.71
C HIS A 59 8.55 -28.88 -9.69
N GLU A 60 9.17 -28.80 -8.52
CA GLU A 60 10.40 -29.52 -8.23
C GLU A 60 10.09 -31.01 -8.38
N ARG A 61 10.41 -31.52 -9.57
CA ARG A 61 10.79 -32.91 -9.78
C ARG A 61 12.06 -33.15 -8.97
N GLN A 62 11.98 -34.04 -7.96
CA GLN A 62 13.05 -34.88 -7.36
C GLN A 62 12.61 -35.19 -5.92
N LEU A 63 12.50 -36.41 -5.41
CA LEU A 63 12.84 -37.78 -5.83
C LEU A 63 11.82 -38.72 -5.14
#